data_AF-A0A6J7LUD4-F1
#
_entry.id   AF-A0A6J7LUD4-F1
#
_cell.length_a   1.000
_cell.length_b   1.000
_cell.length_c   1.000
_cell.angle_alpha   90.00
_cell.angle_beta   90.00
_cell.angle_gamma   90.00
#
_symmetry.space_group_name_H-M   'P 1'
#
loop_
_entity.id
_entity.type
_entity.pdbx_description
1 polymer ?
#
loop_
_entity_poly.entity_id
_entity_poly.type
_entity_poly.pdbx_seq_one_letter_code
_entity_poly.pdbx_strand_id
1 'polypeptide(L)'
;MSSDAGHVRDIPPNGLSATWHSTDGQSVETLSLSFENASWTVEGFIGGVDIQYVMRLSATWQLQQMLLFRDLDEPDLWLANDGGGKWGEVNGSQIRELGGCQDIDVRGSSFTRTMGIRRLAIDLGTVTRVDTAVVNPETLGVTRSTLSYTRVGTRSWSIDRDDDHGNHQFDVDEYGLPLDIPGHFQRLD
;
A
#
# COMPACT_ATOMS: atom_id res chain seq x y z
N MET A 1 -11.51 -28.07 -3.72
CA MET A 1 -12.20 -26.77 -3.60
C MET A 1 -11.19 -25.74 -4.01
N SER A 2 -11.29 -25.23 -5.24
CA SER A 2 -10.37 -24.21 -5.74
C SER A 2 -10.74 -22.91 -5.04
N SER A 3 -9.85 -22.37 -4.21
CA SER A 3 -10.04 -21.03 -3.67
C SER A 3 -10.15 -20.07 -4.85
N ASP A 4 -11.24 -19.32 -4.92
CA ASP A 4 -11.44 -18.22 -5.87
C ASP A 4 -10.57 -17.00 -5.46
N ALA A 5 -9.31 -17.28 -5.10
CA ALA A 5 -8.35 -16.30 -4.60
C ALA A 5 -7.96 -15.28 -5.67
N GLY A 6 -8.28 -15.54 -6.95
CA GLY A 6 -7.95 -14.70 -8.11
C GLY A 6 -9.01 -13.65 -8.43
N HIS A 7 -9.33 -12.76 -7.49
CA HIS A 7 -10.19 -11.60 -7.80
C HIS A 7 -9.50 -10.55 -8.68
N VAL A 8 -8.18 -10.68 -8.84
CA VAL A 8 -7.31 -9.87 -9.71
C VAL A 8 -6.36 -10.80 -10.45
N ARG A 9 -5.90 -10.36 -11.61
CA ARG A 9 -4.94 -11.06 -12.47
C ARG A 9 -3.52 -10.94 -11.92
N ASP A 10 -2.68 -11.89 -12.32
CA ASP A 10 -1.25 -11.79 -12.13
C ASP A 10 -0.70 -10.58 -12.88
N ILE A 11 0.27 -9.93 -12.25
CA ILE A 11 0.93 -8.77 -12.83
C ILE A 11 1.91 -9.25 -13.92
N PRO A 12 1.95 -8.58 -15.08
CA PRO A 12 2.85 -8.97 -16.16
C PRO A 12 4.33 -9.05 -15.73
N PRO A 13 5.14 -9.95 -16.31
CA PRO A 13 6.54 -10.09 -15.96
C PRO A 13 7.39 -8.83 -16.18
N ASN A 14 6.98 -7.97 -17.12
CA ASN A 14 7.61 -6.67 -17.37
C ASN A 14 7.20 -5.58 -16.36
N GLY A 15 6.39 -5.92 -15.36
CA GLY A 15 5.92 -4.99 -14.36
C GLY A 15 4.69 -4.20 -14.77
N LEU A 16 4.35 -3.19 -13.95
CA LEU A 16 3.29 -2.22 -14.21
C LEU A 16 3.77 -0.83 -13.80
N SER A 17 3.22 0.18 -14.46
CA SER A 17 3.33 1.57 -14.03
C SER A 17 1.95 2.18 -13.93
N ALA A 18 1.80 3.15 -13.05
CA ALA A 18 0.50 3.74 -12.78
C ALA A 18 0.67 5.15 -12.22
N THR A 19 -0.18 6.08 -12.63
CA THR A 19 -0.13 7.47 -12.15
C THR A 19 -1.49 7.87 -11.57
N TRP A 20 -1.52 8.67 -10.52
CA TRP A 20 -2.72 9.28 -9.99
C TRP A 20 -2.48 10.76 -9.73
N HIS A 21 -3.52 11.57 -9.85
CA HIS A 21 -3.52 12.93 -9.29
C HIS A 21 -4.41 13.01 -8.06
N SER A 22 -4.08 13.89 -7.12
CA SER A 22 -4.97 14.20 -6.01
C SER A 22 -6.16 15.03 -6.49
N THR A 23 -7.33 14.86 -5.87
CA THR A 23 -8.54 15.57 -6.30
C THR A 23 -8.48 17.09 -6.09
N ASP A 24 -7.60 17.57 -5.20
CA ASP A 24 -7.31 18.99 -5.01
C ASP A 24 -6.27 19.55 -6.02
N GLY A 25 -5.73 18.68 -6.88
CA GLY A 25 -4.74 19.01 -7.90
C GLY A 25 -3.36 19.38 -7.36
N GLN A 26 -3.07 19.15 -6.07
CA GLN A 26 -1.80 19.55 -5.44
C GLN A 26 -0.68 18.51 -5.59
N SER A 27 -1.03 17.23 -5.73
CA SER A 27 -0.03 16.15 -5.83
C SER A 27 -0.33 15.18 -6.95
N VAL A 28 0.74 14.56 -7.45
CA VAL A 28 0.69 13.50 -8.45
C VAL A 28 1.55 12.36 -7.94
N GLU A 29 0.94 11.19 -7.77
CA GLU A 29 1.67 9.96 -7.48
C GLU A 29 1.98 9.23 -8.78
N THR A 30 3.25 8.93 -9.02
CA THR A 30 3.70 8.00 -10.06
C THR A 30 4.23 6.74 -9.39
N LEU A 31 3.99 5.59 -10.02
CA LEU A 31 4.36 4.28 -9.50
C LEU A 31 4.99 3.46 -10.61
N SER A 32 6.05 2.73 -10.28
CA SER A 32 6.52 1.58 -11.02
C SER A 32 6.58 0.35 -10.12
N LEU A 33 6.26 -0.79 -10.69
CA LEU A 33 6.27 -2.08 -10.03
C LEU A 33 7.03 -3.06 -10.89
N SER A 34 8.03 -3.73 -10.33
CA SER A 34 8.85 -4.74 -11.01
C SER A 34 8.97 -6.01 -10.17
N PHE A 35 9.25 -7.14 -10.81
CA PHE A 35 9.47 -8.41 -10.13
C PHE A 35 10.87 -8.95 -10.43
N GLU A 36 11.69 -9.04 -9.39
CA GLU A 36 13.08 -9.49 -9.49
C GLU A 36 13.46 -10.27 -8.24
N ASN A 37 14.31 -11.28 -8.39
CA ASN A 37 14.83 -12.07 -7.26
C ASN A 37 13.73 -12.64 -6.34
N ALA A 38 12.61 -13.08 -6.91
CA ALA A 38 11.44 -13.62 -6.20
C ALA A 38 10.71 -12.63 -5.28
N SER A 39 10.90 -11.32 -5.49
CA SER A 39 10.22 -10.25 -4.77
C SER A 39 9.72 -9.16 -5.71
N TRP A 40 8.62 -8.50 -5.31
CA TRP A 40 8.18 -7.26 -5.93
C TRP A 40 8.98 -6.09 -5.40
N THR A 41 9.37 -5.19 -6.30
CA THR A 41 9.85 -3.85 -5.97
C THR A 41 8.80 -2.86 -6.38
N VAL A 42 8.38 -2.02 -5.46
CA VAL A 42 7.52 -0.88 -5.72
C VAL A 42 8.37 0.36 -5.59
N GLU A 43 8.35 1.23 -6.58
CA GLU A 43 8.92 2.57 -6.49
C GLU A 43 7.80 3.57 -6.75
N GLY A 44 7.53 4.43 -5.78
CA GLY A 44 6.54 5.48 -5.88
C GLY A 44 7.15 6.85 -5.68
N PHE A 45 6.65 7.84 -6.38
CA PHE A 45 7.00 9.24 -6.21
C PHE A 45 5.73 10.09 -6.13
N ILE A 46 5.58 10.87 -5.06
CA ILE A 46 4.48 11.80 -4.83
C ILE A 46 5.04 13.22 -5.05
N GLY A 47 4.80 13.75 -6.24
CA GLY A 47 5.15 15.11 -6.61
C GLY A 47 4.29 16.15 -5.87
N GLY A 48 4.83 17.35 -5.67
CA GLY A 48 4.21 18.43 -4.90
C GLY A 48 4.68 18.48 -3.44
N VAL A 49 4.98 17.33 -2.86
CA VAL A 49 5.64 17.18 -1.54
C VAL A 49 7.00 16.47 -1.64
N ASP A 50 7.44 16.14 -2.86
CA ASP A 50 8.72 15.51 -3.20
C ASP A 50 9.07 14.30 -2.33
N ILE A 51 8.13 13.35 -2.22
CA ILE A 51 8.31 12.12 -1.47
C ILE A 51 8.56 10.97 -2.43
N GLN A 52 9.68 10.28 -2.27
CA GLN A 52 9.90 8.97 -2.91
C GLN A 52 9.77 7.86 -1.87
N TYR A 53 9.14 6.76 -2.23
CA TYR A 53 9.16 5.55 -1.42
C TYR A 53 9.53 4.33 -2.25
N VAL A 54 10.22 3.39 -1.60
CA VAL A 54 10.55 2.09 -2.18
C VAL A 54 10.06 1.01 -1.25
N MET A 55 9.28 0.06 -1.76
CA MET A 55 8.82 -1.10 -0.98
C MET A 55 9.33 -2.39 -1.59
N ARG A 56 9.71 -3.34 -0.72
CA ARG A 56 9.98 -4.73 -1.10
C ARG A 56 8.88 -5.62 -0.53
N LEU A 57 8.24 -6.36 -1.42
CA LEU A 57 7.23 -7.36 -1.07
C LEU A 57 7.71 -8.73 -1.51
N SER A 58 7.36 -9.79 -0.76
CA SER A 58 7.52 -11.16 -1.25
C SER A 58 6.61 -11.42 -2.46
N ALA A 59 6.85 -12.53 -3.18
CA ALA A 59 5.96 -12.98 -4.25
C ALA A 59 4.47 -13.10 -3.85
N THR A 60 4.18 -13.33 -2.56
CA THR A 60 2.82 -13.41 -2.00
C THR A 60 2.34 -12.09 -1.40
N TRP A 61 2.88 -10.95 -1.82
CA TRP A 61 2.45 -9.60 -1.42
C TRP A 61 2.64 -9.25 0.06
N GLN A 62 3.45 -10.02 0.78
CA GLN A 62 3.83 -9.68 2.14
C GLN A 62 4.94 -8.63 2.13
N LEU A 63 4.73 -7.51 2.84
CA LEU A 63 5.73 -6.45 2.98
C LEU A 63 6.92 -6.91 3.81
N GLN A 64 8.11 -6.62 3.29
CA GLN A 64 9.39 -6.94 3.91
C GLN A 64 10.15 -5.66 4.30
N GLN A 65 10.04 -4.61 3.49
CA GLN A 65 10.76 -3.36 3.70
C GLN A 65 10.02 -2.19 3.07
N MET A 66 10.09 -1.03 3.71
CA MET A 66 9.76 0.27 3.14
C MET A 66 10.90 1.26 3.44
N LEU A 67 11.33 1.96 2.40
CA LEU A 67 12.20 3.12 2.48
C LEU A 67 11.40 4.34 2.02
N LEU A 68 11.63 5.48 2.66
CA LEU A 68 11.08 6.77 2.25
C LEU A 68 12.19 7.82 2.24
N PHE A 69 12.19 8.62 1.19
CA PHE A 69 13.15 9.68 0.90
C PHE A 69 12.39 10.97 0.62
N ARG A 70 12.94 12.09 1.05
CA ARG A 70 12.43 13.43 0.71
C ARG A 70 13.42 14.16 -0.18
N ASP A 71 14.49 14.69 0.43
CA ASP A 71 15.43 15.58 -0.27
C ASP A 71 16.83 14.99 -0.48
N LEU A 72 17.17 13.90 0.22
CA LEU A 72 18.52 13.34 0.27
C LEU A 72 18.59 11.94 -0.35
N ASP A 73 19.81 11.54 -0.72
CA ASP A 73 20.11 10.21 -1.27
C ASP A 73 19.96 9.08 -0.23
N GLU A 74 20.00 9.43 1.07
CA GLU A 74 19.76 8.49 2.18
C GLU A 74 18.30 8.54 2.61
N PRO A 75 17.69 7.39 3.00
CA PRO A 75 16.30 7.35 3.41
C PRO A 75 16.08 8.08 4.75
N ASP A 76 15.09 8.96 4.78
CA ASP A 76 14.58 9.62 5.99
C ASP A 76 13.90 8.62 6.94
N LEU A 77 13.26 7.59 6.37
CA LEU A 77 12.60 6.53 7.13
C LEU A 77 12.90 5.17 6.49
N TRP A 78 13.32 4.22 7.33
CA TRP A 78 13.52 2.83 6.95
C TRP A 78 12.78 1.93 7.93
N LEU A 79 11.77 1.24 7.42
CA LEU A 79 11.03 0.20 8.13
C LEU A 79 11.32 -1.17 7.52
N ALA A 80 11.61 -2.15 8.36
CA ALA A 80 11.75 -3.56 7.97
C ALA A 80 10.76 -4.42 8.75
N ASN A 81 10.16 -5.41 8.09
CA ASN A 81 9.24 -6.39 8.67
C ASN A 81 9.83 -7.79 8.49
N ASP A 82 9.88 -8.57 9.57
CA ASP A 82 10.43 -9.94 9.54
C ASP A 82 9.50 -10.98 8.89
N GLY A 83 8.35 -10.55 8.37
CA GLY A 83 7.27 -11.40 7.87
C GLY A 83 6.42 -12.02 8.99
N GLY A 84 6.74 -11.77 10.26
CA GLY A 84 5.98 -12.19 11.43
C GLY A 84 5.23 -11.04 12.10
N GLY A 85 5.24 -9.84 11.50
CA GLY A 85 4.65 -8.64 12.09
C GLY A 85 5.52 -7.98 13.15
N LYS A 86 6.82 -8.30 13.20
CA LYS A 86 7.79 -7.51 13.97
C LYS A 86 8.44 -6.49 13.05
N TRP A 87 8.39 -5.24 13.49
CA TRP A 87 8.93 -4.11 12.77
C TRP A 87 10.19 -3.59 13.42
N GLY A 88 11.11 -3.09 12.61
CA GLY A 88 12.33 -2.46 13.09
C GLY A 88 12.91 -1.46 12.10
N GLU A 89 13.91 -0.73 12.60
CA GLU A 89 14.70 0.24 11.84
C GLU A 89 16.01 -0.38 11.32
N VAL A 90 16.75 0.38 10.49
CA VAL A 90 18.06 0.01 9.95
C VAL A 90 19.08 -0.42 11.02
N ASN A 91 19.03 0.20 12.19
CA ASN A 91 19.96 -0.07 13.30
C ASN A 91 19.60 -1.37 14.06
N GLY A 92 18.56 -2.10 13.63
CA GLY A 92 18.05 -3.31 14.27
C GLY A 92 17.16 -3.05 15.50
N SER A 93 16.86 -1.79 15.81
CA SER A 93 15.91 -1.42 16.86
C SER A 93 14.51 -1.85 16.47
N GLN A 94 13.83 -2.56 17.38
CA GLN A 94 12.46 -2.98 17.19
C GLN A 94 11.49 -1.85 17.53
N ILE A 95 10.51 -1.61 16.65
CA ILE A 95 9.39 -0.69 16.88
C ILE A 95 8.23 -1.53 17.42
N ARG A 96 8.05 -1.54 18.74
CA ARG A 96 7.09 -2.43 19.41
C ARG A 96 5.65 -2.02 19.20
N GLU A 97 5.43 -0.72 19.00
CA GLU A 97 4.15 -0.08 18.77
C GLU A 97 3.47 -0.60 17.49
N LEU A 98 4.26 -1.06 16.53
CA LEU A 98 3.78 -1.65 15.26
C LEU A 98 3.64 -3.18 15.33
N GLY A 99 3.81 -3.78 16.51
CA GLY A 99 3.71 -5.22 16.67
C GLY A 99 2.37 -5.77 16.16
N GLY A 100 2.45 -6.72 15.22
CA GLY A 100 1.29 -7.35 14.57
C GLY A 100 0.81 -6.65 13.31
N CYS A 101 1.31 -5.44 12.98
CA CYS A 101 0.98 -4.81 11.71
C CYS A 101 1.50 -5.67 10.54
N GLN A 102 0.63 -5.94 9.58
CA GLN A 102 0.94 -6.79 8.41
C GLN A 102 1.16 -5.97 7.14
N ASP A 103 0.49 -4.82 7.05
CA ASP A 103 0.56 -3.92 5.91
C ASP A 103 1.05 -2.53 6.31
N ILE A 104 1.28 -1.69 5.31
CA ILE A 104 1.61 -0.28 5.46
C ILE A 104 0.64 0.56 4.62
N ASP A 105 0.27 1.73 5.11
CA ASP A 105 -0.51 2.73 4.41
C ASP A 105 0.25 4.05 4.48
N VAL A 106 0.64 4.57 3.32
CA VAL A 106 1.38 5.84 3.21
C VAL A 106 0.35 6.91 2.90
N ARG A 107 0.23 7.91 3.78
CA ARG A 107 -0.65 9.05 3.52
C ARG A 107 -0.22 9.72 2.22
N GLY A 108 -1.18 10.04 1.35
CA GLY A 108 -0.87 10.58 0.03
C GLY A 108 -0.67 9.52 -1.07
N SER A 109 -0.66 8.22 -0.73
CA SER A 109 -0.49 7.14 -1.72
C SER A 109 -1.79 6.38 -1.99
N SER A 110 -2.11 6.19 -3.27
CA SER A 110 -3.16 5.28 -3.73
C SER A 110 -2.71 3.81 -3.68
N PHE A 111 -1.45 3.54 -4.02
CA PHE A 111 -0.93 2.18 -4.22
C PHE A 111 -1.04 1.28 -2.99
N THR A 112 -0.83 1.79 -1.79
CA THR A 112 -0.70 0.95 -0.58
C THR A 112 -1.88 0.01 -0.30
N ARG A 113 -3.08 0.35 -0.80
CA ARG A 113 -4.28 -0.50 -0.68
C ARG A 113 -4.18 -1.77 -1.52
N THR A 114 -3.44 -1.73 -2.62
CA THR A 114 -3.20 -2.88 -3.51
C THR A 114 -2.56 -4.05 -2.77
N MET A 115 -1.71 -3.79 -1.78
CA MET A 115 -1.08 -4.86 -1.00
C MET A 115 -2.12 -5.71 -0.28
N GLY A 116 -2.99 -5.09 0.49
CA GLY A 116 -4.09 -5.76 1.19
C GLY A 116 -5.04 -6.44 0.20
N ILE A 117 -5.44 -5.75 -0.87
CA ILE A 117 -6.31 -6.32 -1.91
C ILE A 117 -5.70 -7.60 -2.50
N ARG A 118 -4.44 -7.58 -2.94
CA ARG A 118 -3.81 -8.75 -3.58
C ARG A 118 -3.46 -9.87 -2.61
N ARG A 119 -3.11 -9.54 -1.36
CA ARG A 119 -2.71 -10.51 -0.33
C ARG A 119 -3.91 -11.20 0.32
N LEU A 120 -5.01 -10.46 0.51
CA LEU A 120 -6.18 -10.92 1.22
C LEU A 120 -7.16 -11.52 0.19
N ALA A 121 -7.25 -12.84 0.15
CA ALA A 121 -8.21 -13.57 -0.67
C ALA A 121 -9.64 -13.44 -0.09
N ILE A 122 -10.18 -12.21 -0.08
CA ILE A 122 -11.46 -11.87 0.53
C ILE A 122 -12.60 -12.24 -0.42
N ASP A 123 -13.51 -13.07 0.07
CA ASP A 123 -14.71 -13.45 -0.67
C ASP A 123 -15.67 -12.28 -0.81
N LEU A 124 -16.43 -12.24 -1.90
CA LEU A 124 -17.44 -11.20 -2.14
C LEU A 124 -18.45 -11.14 -0.98
N GLY A 125 -18.70 -9.93 -0.47
CA GLY A 125 -19.60 -9.69 0.65
C GLY A 125 -19.00 -9.93 2.03
N THR A 126 -17.71 -10.29 2.11
CA THR A 126 -17.01 -10.53 3.39
C THR A 126 -16.03 -9.41 3.73
N VAL A 127 -15.64 -9.36 5.00
CA VAL A 127 -14.73 -8.36 5.57
C VAL A 127 -13.54 -9.02 6.24
N THR A 128 -12.35 -8.43 6.10
CA THR A 128 -11.15 -8.79 6.85
C THR A 128 -10.53 -7.56 7.48
N ARG A 129 -10.13 -7.67 8.74
CA ARG A 129 -9.42 -6.61 9.48
C ARG A 129 -7.93 -6.83 9.42
N VAL A 130 -7.19 -5.76 9.19
CA VAL A 130 -5.74 -5.77 9.09
C VAL A 130 -5.19 -4.66 9.97
N ASP A 131 -4.26 -5.02 10.85
CA ASP A 131 -3.42 -4.06 11.54
C ASP A 131 -2.40 -3.50 10.54
N THR A 132 -2.36 -2.18 10.41
CA THR A 132 -1.60 -1.47 9.39
C THR A 132 -0.75 -0.40 10.04
N ALA A 133 0.52 -0.30 9.62
CA ALA A 133 1.36 0.84 9.95
C ALA A 133 0.99 2.01 9.05
N VAL A 134 0.55 3.14 9.61
CA VAL A 134 0.21 4.34 8.86
C VAL A 134 1.39 5.30 8.92
N VAL A 135 1.98 5.61 7.77
CA VAL A 135 3.11 6.52 7.63
C VAL A 135 2.61 7.88 7.16
N ASN A 136 2.92 8.91 7.93
CA ASN A 136 2.80 10.29 7.47
C ASN A 136 4.15 10.70 6.84
N PRO A 137 4.22 10.90 5.51
CA PRO A 137 5.49 11.17 4.84
C PRO A 137 6.05 12.57 5.16
N GLU A 138 5.21 13.53 5.54
CA GLU A 138 5.65 14.90 5.86
C GLU A 138 6.32 14.96 7.24
N THR A 139 5.72 14.29 8.23
CA THR A 139 6.21 14.29 9.63
C THR A 139 7.12 13.12 9.95
N LEU A 140 7.21 12.12 9.07
CA LEU A 140 7.84 10.81 9.28
C LEU A 140 7.24 10.00 10.44
N GLY A 141 6.10 10.43 10.97
CA GLY A 141 5.40 9.73 12.04
C GLY A 141 4.83 8.41 11.54
N VAL A 142 5.00 7.35 12.33
CA VAL A 142 4.43 6.02 12.05
C VAL A 142 3.52 5.62 13.20
N THR A 143 2.24 5.40 12.90
CA THR A 143 1.22 4.98 13.87
C THR A 143 0.60 3.66 13.47
N ARG A 144 -0.14 3.03 14.37
CA ARG A 144 -0.95 1.84 14.07
C ARG A 144 -2.40 2.26 13.82
N SER A 145 -3.04 1.60 12.85
CA SER A 145 -4.46 1.72 12.52
C SER A 145 -5.01 0.34 12.13
N THR A 146 -6.27 0.08 12.41
CA THR A 146 -6.98 -1.11 11.94
C THR A 146 -7.79 -0.75 10.70
N LEU A 147 -7.46 -1.36 9.57
CA LEU A 147 -8.21 -1.21 8.32
C LEU A 147 -9.11 -2.43 8.12
N SER A 148 -10.40 -2.19 7.87
CA SER A 148 -11.37 -3.23 7.51
C SER A 148 -11.60 -3.22 6.01
N TYR A 149 -11.11 -4.25 5.32
CA TYR A 149 -11.29 -4.44 3.88
C TYR A 149 -12.55 -5.26 3.63
N THR A 150 -13.54 -4.66 2.98
CA THR A 150 -14.77 -5.36 2.55
C THR A 150 -14.82 -5.42 1.03
N ARG A 151 -14.96 -6.62 0.46
CA ARG A 151 -15.16 -6.78 -1.00
C ARG A 151 -16.65 -6.60 -1.32
N VAL A 152 -17.03 -5.44 -1.84
CA VAL A 152 -18.45 -5.05 -2.08
C VAL A 152 -18.90 -5.30 -3.52
N GLY A 153 -17.97 -5.64 -4.42
CA GLY A 153 -18.24 -6.01 -5.81
C GLY A 153 -17.09 -6.84 -6.38
N THR A 154 -17.19 -7.25 -7.64
CA THR A 154 -16.16 -8.10 -8.28
C THR A 154 -14.76 -7.49 -8.16
N ARG A 155 -14.65 -6.16 -8.34
CA ARG A 155 -13.43 -5.36 -8.19
C ARG A 155 -13.71 -4.05 -7.43
N SER A 156 -14.68 -4.09 -6.53
CA SER A 156 -15.10 -2.92 -5.75
C SER A 156 -14.86 -3.20 -4.28
N TRP A 157 -14.24 -2.25 -3.59
CA TRP A 157 -13.77 -2.39 -2.22
C TRP A 157 -14.26 -1.24 -1.37
N SER A 158 -14.64 -1.55 -0.13
CA SER A 158 -14.89 -0.56 0.93
C SER A 158 -13.85 -0.75 2.02
N ILE A 159 -13.16 0.33 2.37
CA ILE A 159 -12.13 0.36 3.41
C ILE A 159 -12.61 1.27 4.54
N ASP A 160 -12.88 0.67 5.69
CA ASP A 160 -13.15 1.41 6.93
C ASP A 160 -11.89 1.47 7.77
N ARG A 161 -11.64 2.61 8.43
CA ARG A 161 -10.43 2.87 9.20
C ARG A 161 -10.77 3.35 10.61
N ASP A 162 -9.90 3.10 11.58
CA ASP A 162 -10.05 3.59 12.96
C ASP A 162 -9.14 4.79 13.30
N ASP A 163 -8.52 5.39 12.27
CA ASP A 163 -7.67 6.58 12.36
C ASP A 163 -8.42 7.87 11.96
N ASP A 164 -7.67 8.96 11.77
CA ASP A 164 -8.17 10.29 11.42
C ASP A 164 -8.52 10.44 9.92
N HIS A 165 -8.41 9.38 9.12
CA HIS A 165 -8.73 9.40 7.69
C HIS A 165 -10.17 8.93 7.43
N GLY A 166 -10.73 9.40 6.32
CA GLY A 166 -12.06 8.97 5.89
C GLY A 166 -12.08 7.50 5.49
N ASN A 167 -13.26 6.89 5.58
CA ASN A 167 -13.52 5.62 4.91
C ASN A 167 -13.69 5.87 3.42
N HIS A 168 -13.29 4.90 2.59
CA HIS A 168 -13.37 5.04 1.14
C HIS A 168 -13.92 3.79 0.49
N GLN A 169 -14.75 3.98 -0.53
CA GLN A 169 -15.16 2.94 -1.44
C GLN A 169 -14.63 3.26 -2.84
N PHE A 170 -13.97 2.31 -3.48
CA PHE A 170 -13.35 2.49 -4.78
C PHE A 170 -13.33 1.20 -5.60
N ASP A 171 -13.15 1.37 -6.91
CA ASP A 171 -12.90 0.29 -7.85
C ASP A 171 -11.41 0.11 -8.11
N VAL A 172 -11.03 -1.12 -8.45
CA VAL A 172 -9.67 -1.46 -8.88
C VAL A 172 -9.65 -1.96 -10.31
N ASP A 173 -8.50 -1.81 -10.96
CA ASP A 173 -8.24 -2.42 -12.25
C ASP A 173 -8.16 -3.96 -12.16
N GLU A 174 -7.87 -4.61 -13.29
CA GLU A 174 -7.73 -6.07 -13.31
C GLU A 174 -6.54 -6.59 -12.50
N TYR A 175 -5.60 -5.73 -12.11
CA TYR A 175 -4.42 -6.05 -11.30
C TYR A 175 -4.56 -5.56 -9.84
N GLY A 176 -5.73 -5.08 -9.41
CA GLY A 176 -5.94 -4.66 -8.03
C GLY A 176 -5.35 -3.30 -7.67
N LEU A 177 -4.96 -2.50 -8.65
CA LEU A 177 -4.57 -1.11 -8.42
C LEU A 177 -5.83 -0.22 -8.39
N PRO A 178 -5.97 0.69 -7.43
CA PRO A 178 -7.07 1.64 -7.42
C PRO A 178 -7.19 2.42 -8.73
N LEU A 179 -8.43 2.55 -9.20
CA LEU A 179 -8.80 3.47 -10.27
C LEU A 179 -8.99 4.86 -9.64
N ASP A 180 -10.19 5.15 -9.15
CA ASP A 180 -10.50 6.40 -8.48
C ASP A 180 -10.87 6.16 -7.02
N ILE A 181 -10.26 6.93 -6.13
CA ILE A 181 -10.61 6.98 -4.70
C ILE A 181 -11.35 8.32 -4.48
N PRO A 182 -12.70 8.33 -4.44
CA PRO A 182 -13.48 9.56 -4.44
C PRO A 182 -13.09 10.51 -3.31
N GLY A 183 -12.76 11.75 -3.66
CA GLY A 183 -12.31 12.77 -2.69
C GLY A 183 -10.84 12.71 -2.32
N HIS A 184 -10.07 11.78 -2.90
CA HIS A 184 -8.65 11.60 -2.63
C HIS A 184 -7.82 11.60 -3.91
N PHE A 185 -8.09 10.65 -4.82
CA PHE A 185 -7.25 10.43 -5.98
C PHE A 185 -8.07 10.00 -7.20
N GLN A 186 -7.55 10.29 -8.39
CA GLN A 186 -8.05 9.75 -9.65
C GLN A 186 -6.89 9.21 -10.48
N ARG A 187 -7.09 8.04 -11.07
CA ARG A 187 -6.12 7.38 -11.96
C ARG A 187 -5.95 8.20 -13.24
N LEU A 188 -4.71 8.35 -13.68
CA LEU A 188 -4.38 8.84 -15.02
C LEU A 188 -4.05 7.64 -15.91
N ASP A 189 -4.56 7.68 -17.15
CA ASP A 189 -4.33 6.67 -18.20
C ASP A 189 -2.88 6.65 -18.71
#